data_AF-A1BQJ6-F1
#
_entry.id   AF-A1BQJ6-F1
#
_cell.length_a   1.000
_cell.length_b   1.000
_cell.length_c   1.000
_cell.angle_alpha   90.00
_cell.angle_beta   90.00
_cell.angle_gamma   90.00
#
_symmetry.space_group_name_H-M   'P 1'
#
loop_
_entity.id
_entity.type
_entity.pdbx_description
1 polymer ?
#
loop_
_entity_poly.entity_id
_entity_poly.type
_entity_poly.pdbx_seq_one_letter_code
_entity_poly.pdbx_strand_id
1 'polypeptide(L)'
;PHGGHLSHGYQTDTKKISAVSIFFETMPYRLDESTGYIDYDQLERSATLFRPKLIVAGASAYARLYDYARIRKVCDKQKAIMLADMAHISGLVAADVIPSPFEYADIVTTTTHKSLRGPRGAMIFFRKGVKEINKQGREVLYDYEDKINQAVFPGLQGGPHNH
;
A
#
# COMPACT_ATOMS: atom_id res chain seq x y z
N PRO A 1 3.25 15.95 -8.67
CA PRO A 1 3.45 14.61 -8.07
C PRO A 1 4.61 14.63 -7.06
N HIS A 2 4.46 13.98 -5.90
CA HIS A 2 5.39 14.09 -4.77
C HIS A 2 6.10 12.76 -4.46
N GLY A 3 6.64 12.10 -5.49
CA GLY A 3 7.43 10.87 -5.32
C GLY A 3 6.65 9.54 -5.24
N GLY A 4 5.32 9.56 -5.39
CA GLY A 4 4.48 8.36 -5.52
C GLY A 4 4.69 7.57 -6.83
N HIS A 5 3.82 6.61 -7.11
CA HIS A 5 3.86 5.81 -8.35
C HIS A 5 2.52 5.87 -9.10
N LEU A 6 2.53 5.73 -10.43
CA LEU A 6 1.30 5.77 -11.26
C LEU A 6 0.28 4.70 -10.87
N SER A 7 0.73 3.53 -10.41
CA SER A 7 -0.13 2.44 -9.94
C SER A 7 -0.84 2.73 -8.61
N HIS A 8 -0.60 3.87 -7.98
CA HIS A 8 -1.30 4.29 -6.76
C HIS A 8 -2.48 5.25 -7.06
N GLY A 9 -2.68 5.59 -8.34
CA GLY A 9 -3.64 6.59 -8.77
C GLY A 9 -2.96 7.90 -9.18
N TYR A 10 -3.35 8.44 -10.32
CA TYR A 10 -2.89 9.74 -10.80
C TYR A 10 -3.88 10.33 -11.79
N GLN A 11 -4.22 11.59 -11.58
CA GLN A 11 -5.03 12.40 -12.48
C GLN A 11 -4.54 13.84 -12.47
N THR A 12 -4.73 14.53 -13.59
CA THR A 12 -4.64 15.98 -13.68
C THR A 12 -6.05 16.57 -13.53
N ASP A 13 -6.15 17.90 -13.51
CA ASP A 13 -7.43 18.60 -13.44
C ASP A 13 -8.38 18.25 -14.61
N THR A 14 -7.81 17.83 -15.74
CA THR A 14 -8.53 17.57 -16.98
C THR A 14 -8.66 16.09 -17.33
N LYS A 15 -7.83 15.20 -16.75
CA LYS A 15 -7.76 13.81 -17.19
C LYS A 15 -7.29 12.85 -16.10
N LYS A 16 -8.02 11.74 -15.94
CA LYS A 16 -7.56 10.55 -15.22
C LYS A 16 -6.48 9.84 -16.05
N ILE A 17 -5.24 9.82 -15.55
CA ILE A 17 -4.07 9.33 -16.28
C ILE A 17 -3.82 7.85 -15.96
N SER A 18 -3.85 7.49 -14.68
CA SER A 18 -3.74 6.11 -14.25
C SER A 18 -5.09 5.40 -14.41
N ALA A 19 -5.08 4.17 -14.91
CA ALA A 19 -6.27 3.31 -14.92
C ALA A 19 -6.83 3.11 -13.50
N VAL A 20 -5.99 3.16 -12.47
CA VAL A 20 -6.43 3.09 -11.07
C VAL A 20 -7.39 4.24 -10.75
N SER A 21 -7.11 5.46 -11.20
CA SER A 21 -8.02 6.61 -11.01
C SER A 21 -9.28 6.54 -11.87
N ILE A 22 -9.30 5.70 -12.92
CA ILE A 22 -10.49 5.46 -13.74
C ILE A 22 -11.43 4.50 -13.03
N PHE A 23 -10.93 3.37 -12.52
CA PHE A 23 -11.74 2.34 -11.87
C PHE A 23 -12.00 2.60 -10.39
N PHE A 24 -11.18 3.42 -9.74
CA PHE A 24 -11.29 3.79 -8.33
C PHE A 24 -11.21 5.31 -8.15
N GLU A 25 -11.84 5.81 -7.09
CA GLU A 25 -11.72 7.20 -6.69
C GLU A 25 -10.45 7.39 -5.85
N THR A 26 -9.50 8.16 -6.38
CA THR A 26 -8.16 8.34 -5.80
C THR A 26 -7.96 9.78 -5.36
N MET A 27 -7.42 9.99 -4.16
CA MET A 27 -7.03 11.30 -3.66
C MET A 27 -5.60 11.25 -3.10
N PRO A 28 -4.68 12.14 -3.55
CA PRO A 28 -3.30 12.11 -3.08
C PRO A 28 -3.15 12.73 -1.69
N TYR A 29 -2.19 12.22 -0.91
CA TYR A 29 -1.54 13.00 0.14
C TYR A 29 -0.21 13.56 -0.39
N ARG A 30 0.35 14.58 0.28
CA ARG A 30 1.52 15.33 -0.19
C ARG A 30 2.62 15.38 0.86
N LEU A 31 3.77 15.89 0.43
CA LEU A 31 4.86 16.26 1.32
C LEU A 31 4.57 17.62 1.94
N ASP A 32 5.11 17.85 3.12
CA ASP A 32 5.46 19.19 3.57
C ASP A 32 6.63 19.67 2.71
N GLU A 33 6.37 20.64 1.83
CA GLU A 33 7.34 21.14 0.86
C GLU A 33 8.53 21.86 1.51
N SER A 34 8.40 22.31 2.76
CA SER A 34 9.50 22.95 3.49
C SER A 34 10.54 21.97 4.00
N THR A 35 10.12 20.74 4.33
CA THR A 35 10.99 19.70 4.91
C THR A 35 11.28 18.57 3.92
N GLY A 36 10.44 18.39 2.90
CA GLY A 36 10.48 17.28 1.96
C GLY A 36 10.02 15.95 2.57
N TYR A 37 9.43 15.95 3.78
CA TYR A 37 8.84 14.76 4.40
C TYR A 37 7.34 14.64 4.10
N ILE A 38 6.77 13.44 4.20
CA ILE A 38 5.32 13.26 4.10
C ILE A 38 4.65 14.06 5.22
N ASP A 39 3.65 14.88 4.86
CA ASP A 39 2.81 15.57 5.84
C ASP A 39 1.74 14.60 6.35
N TYR A 40 2.13 13.82 7.37
CA TYR A 40 1.25 12.81 7.97
C TYR A 40 0.05 13.43 8.69
N ASP A 41 0.16 14.66 9.17
CA ASP A 41 -0.94 15.35 9.84
C ASP A 41 -2.00 15.77 8.82
N GLN A 42 -1.57 16.31 7.68
CA GLN A 42 -2.48 16.59 6.58
C GLN A 42 -3.06 15.31 5.98
N LEU A 43 -2.28 14.23 5.88
CA LEU A 43 -2.80 12.91 5.50
C LEU A 43 -3.94 12.48 6.43
N GLU A 44 -3.76 12.57 7.76
CA GLU A 44 -4.80 12.19 8.72
C GLU A 44 -6.07 13.08 8.59
N ARG A 45 -5.87 14.40 8.46
CA ARG A 45 -6.98 15.35 8.27
C ARG A 45 -7.76 15.03 6.99
N SER A 46 -7.06 14.87 5.87
CA SER A 46 -7.65 14.55 4.57
C SER A 46 -8.36 13.19 4.59
N ALA A 47 -7.78 12.18 5.22
CA ALA A 47 -8.38 10.86 5.32
C ALA A 47 -9.70 10.87 6.11
N THR A 48 -9.83 11.75 7.10
CA THR A 48 -11.08 11.90 7.86
C THR A 48 -12.22 12.46 7.00
N LEU A 49 -11.90 13.32 6.04
CA LEU A 49 -12.88 13.91 5.11
C LEU A 49 -13.21 12.95 3.96
N PHE A 50 -12.19 12.35 3.35
CA PHE A 50 -12.33 11.50 2.17
C PHE A 50 -12.75 10.06 2.48
N ARG A 51 -12.50 9.58 3.71
CA ARG A 51 -12.85 8.24 4.20
C ARG A 51 -12.32 7.11 3.29
N PRO A 52 -10.99 7.04 3.07
CA PRO A 52 -10.40 6.04 2.18
C PRO A 52 -10.73 4.63 2.66
N LYS A 53 -10.91 3.71 1.71
CA LYS A 53 -11.02 2.26 2.00
C LYS A 53 -9.67 1.56 2.02
N LEU A 54 -8.66 2.18 1.43
CA LEU A 54 -7.28 1.71 1.39
C LEU A 54 -6.35 2.92 1.35
N ILE A 55 -5.26 2.87 2.11
CA ILE A 55 -4.17 3.86 2.06
C ILE A 55 -2.89 3.15 1.63
N VAL A 56 -2.20 3.71 0.63
CA VAL A 56 -0.92 3.20 0.15
C VAL A 56 0.23 3.90 0.86
N ALA A 57 1.13 3.12 1.48
CA ALA A 57 2.43 3.55 2.00
C ALA A 57 3.53 2.99 1.10
N GLY A 58 3.85 3.72 0.04
CA GLY A 58 4.85 3.32 -0.94
C GLY A 58 5.25 4.49 -1.82
N ALA A 59 6.49 4.48 -2.32
CA ALA A 59 7.03 5.58 -3.11
C ALA A 59 8.07 5.08 -4.13
N SER A 60 8.22 5.85 -5.20
CA SER A 60 9.26 5.64 -6.21
C SER A 60 10.44 6.58 -6.00
N ALA A 61 10.16 7.83 -5.65
CA ALA A 61 11.14 8.90 -5.53
C ALA A 61 10.96 9.63 -4.19
N TYR A 62 11.17 8.90 -3.10
CA TYR A 62 11.16 9.42 -1.74
C TYR A 62 12.41 8.91 -1.02
N ALA A 63 13.26 9.82 -0.56
CA ALA A 63 14.59 9.49 -0.01
C ALA A 63 14.59 9.20 1.50
N ARG A 64 13.40 9.13 2.11
CA ARG A 64 13.23 8.87 3.55
C ARG A 64 12.42 7.60 3.76
N LEU A 65 12.54 7.03 4.95
CA LEU A 65 11.72 5.90 5.37
C LEU A 65 10.30 6.36 5.70
N TYR A 66 9.33 5.47 5.50
CA TYR A 66 7.95 5.70 5.92
C TYR A 66 7.81 5.55 7.43
N ASP A 67 6.96 6.38 8.02
CA ASP A 67 6.42 6.15 9.36
C ASP A 67 5.21 5.21 9.24
N TYR A 68 5.48 3.91 9.18
CA TYR A 68 4.43 2.89 9.04
C TYR A 68 3.48 2.86 10.23
N ALA A 69 3.95 3.15 11.43
CA ALA A 69 3.12 3.23 12.64
C ALA A 69 2.10 4.37 12.53
N ARG A 70 2.53 5.54 12.04
CA ARG A 70 1.63 6.68 11.82
C ARG A 70 0.57 6.36 10.78
N ILE A 71 0.94 5.72 9.66
CA ILE A 71 -0.03 5.28 8.65
C ILE A 71 -1.01 4.26 9.22
N ARG A 72 -0.52 3.26 9.96
CA ARG A 72 -1.36 2.24 10.62
C ARG A 72 -2.44 2.87 11.49
N LYS A 73 -2.06 3.83 12.34
CA LYS A 73 -2.99 4.56 13.20
C LYS A 73 -4.10 5.26 12.40
N VAL A 74 -3.76 5.87 11.26
CA VAL A 74 -4.75 6.52 10.39
C VAL A 74 -5.66 5.47 9.74
N CYS A 75 -5.09 4.37 9.24
CA CYS A 75 -5.88 3.28 8.66
C CYS A 75 -6.88 2.70 9.66
N ASP A 76 -6.47 2.45 10.91
CA ASP A 76 -7.36 1.91 11.95
C ASP A 76 -8.50 2.87 12.26
N LYS A 77 -8.20 4.17 12.39
CA LYS A 77 -9.21 5.22 12.60
C LYS A 77 -10.23 5.28 11.46
N GLN A 78 -9.80 5.08 10.21
CA GLN A 78 -10.69 5.08 9.05
C GLN A 78 -11.30 3.71 8.73
N LYS A 79 -10.87 2.64 9.43
CA LYS A 79 -11.13 1.24 9.06
C LYS A 79 -10.72 0.93 7.61
N ALA A 80 -9.61 1.54 7.18
CA ALA A 80 -9.02 1.35 5.86
C ALA A 80 -8.00 0.20 5.87
N ILE A 81 -7.80 -0.42 4.72
CA ILE A 81 -6.70 -1.36 4.49
C ILE A 81 -5.39 -0.56 4.39
N MET A 82 -4.35 -1.00 5.10
CA MET A 82 -3.00 -0.48 4.90
C MET A 82 -2.25 -1.33 3.88
N LEU A 83 -1.98 -0.76 2.71
CA LEU A 83 -1.16 -1.39 1.67
C LEU A 83 0.24 -0.75 1.68
N ALA A 84 1.28 -1.53 1.94
CA ALA A 84 2.65 -1.08 1.72
C ALA A 84 3.14 -1.53 0.33
N ASP A 85 3.53 -0.59 -0.52
CA ASP A 85 4.23 -0.91 -1.78
C ASP A 85 5.72 -0.66 -1.57
N MET A 86 6.45 -1.76 -1.34
CA MET A 86 7.88 -1.72 -1.01
C MET A 86 8.78 -1.95 -2.23
N ALA A 87 8.27 -1.80 -3.46
CA ALA A 87 9.00 -2.15 -4.68
C ALA A 87 10.45 -1.63 -4.73
N HIS A 88 10.70 -0.38 -4.32
CA HIS A 88 12.04 0.22 -4.35
C HIS A 88 12.98 -0.28 -3.24
N ILE A 89 12.42 -0.73 -2.12
CA ILE A 89 13.19 -1.02 -0.89
C ILE A 89 13.14 -2.50 -0.47
N SER A 90 12.47 -3.37 -1.23
CA SER A 90 12.28 -4.77 -0.87
C SER A 90 13.56 -5.56 -0.61
N GLY A 91 14.65 -5.26 -1.32
CA GLY A 91 15.97 -5.86 -1.02
C GLY A 91 16.56 -5.37 0.30
N LEU A 92 16.34 -4.10 0.65
CA LEU A 92 16.79 -3.52 1.93
C LEU A 92 15.99 -4.08 3.11
N VAL A 93 14.68 -4.25 2.93
CA VAL A 93 13.80 -4.92 3.90
C VAL A 93 14.21 -6.39 4.07
N ALA A 94 14.44 -7.12 2.97
CA ALA A 94 14.84 -8.53 3.03
C ALA A 94 16.21 -8.73 3.69
N ALA A 95 17.11 -7.76 3.57
CA ALA A 95 18.41 -7.75 4.24
C ALA A 95 18.37 -7.20 5.68
N ASP A 96 17.19 -6.80 6.17
CA ASP A 96 16.97 -6.23 7.51
C ASP A 96 17.85 -5.02 7.83
N VAL A 97 18.15 -4.19 6.83
CA VAL A 97 18.95 -2.96 7.00
C VAL A 97 18.09 -1.70 7.13
N ILE A 98 16.78 -1.83 7.01
CA ILE A 98 15.78 -0.79 7.25
C ILE A 98 14.53 -1.39 7.90
N PRO A 99 13.68 -0.60 8.58
CA PRO A 99 12.43 -1.08 9.16
C PRO A 99 11.52 -1.78 8.14
N SER A 100 10.91 -2.88 8.57
CA SER A 100 10.04 -3.70 7.74
C SER A 100 8.59 -3.20 7.74
N PRO A 101 7.94 -3.04 6.57
CA PRO A 101 6.51 -2.69 6.52
C PRO A 101 5.59 -3.81 7.04
N PHE A 102 6.08 -5.05 7.12
CA PHE A 102 5.29 -6.22 7.50
C PHE A 102 4.78 -6.17 8.94
N GLU A 103 5.43 -5.39 9.81
CA GLU A 103 4.99 -5.17 11.19
C GLU A 103 3.58 -4.55 11.23
N TYR A 104 3.30 -3.61 10.32
CA TYR A 104 2.10 -2.76 10.36
C TYR A 104 1.09 -3.05 9.24
N ALA A 105 1.57 -3.37 8.05
CA ALA A 105 0.73 -3.44 6.87
C ALA A 105 -0.22 -4.65 6.88
N ASP A 106 -1.41 -4.46 6.32
CA ASP A 106 -2.36 -5.53 6.07
C ASP A 106 -1.96 -6.34 4.83
N ILE A 107 -1.48 -5.63 3.81
CA ILE A 107 -1.04 -6.16 2.52
C ILE A 107 0.31 -5.50 2.17
N VAL A 108 1.24 -6.26 1.64
CA VAL A 108 2.52 -5.75 1.12
C VAL A 108 2.68 -6.19 -0.33
N THR A 109 2.84 -5.24 -1.24
CA THR A 109 3.17 -5.52 -2.64
C THR A 109 4.62 -5.14 -2.93
N THR A 110 5.23 -5.84 -3.89
CA THR A 110 6.57 -5.50 -4.36
C THR A 110 6.81 -5.99 -5.76
N THR A 111 7.67 -5.28 -6.49
CA THR A 111 8.37 -5.86 -7.64
C THR A 111 9.56 -6.71 -7.19
N THR A 112 9.94 -7.71 -7.97
CA THR A 112 11.09 -8.59 -7.67
C THR A 112 12.41 -8.13 -8.26
N HIS A 113 12.41 -7.19 -9.22
CA HIS A 113 13.59 -6.85 -10.03
C HIS A 113 14.45 -5.68 -9.53
N LYS A 114 13.97 -4.88 -8.57
CA LYS A 114 14.67 -3.65 -8.13
C LYS A 114 15.75 -3.98 -7.10
N SER A 115 15.67 -3.41 -5.90
CA SER A 115 16.65 -3.70 -4.83
C SER A 115 16.69 -5.17 -4.44
N LEU A 116 15.59 -5.93 -4.65
CA LEU A 116 15.57 -7.39 -4.46
C LEU A 116 16.39 -8.16 -5.51
N ARG A 117 16.72 -7.54 -6.65
CA ARG A 117 17.66 -8.04 -7.67
C ARG A 117 17.30 -9.41 -8.27
N GLY A 118 16.01 -9.73 -8.35
CA GLY A 118 15.48 -10.91 -9.01
C GLY A 118 15.01 -10.66 -10.46
N PRO A 119 14.26 -11.60 -11.06
CA PRO A 119 13.67 -11.42 -12.39
C PRO A 119 12.55 -10.37 -12.38
N ARG A 120 12.05 -10.01 -13.57
CA ARG A 120 10.86 -9.15 -13.70
C ARG A 120 9.60 -9.91 -13.29
N GLY A 121 9.12 -9.64 -12.09
CA GLY A 121 7.86 -10.13 -11.56
C GLY A 121 7.39 -9.27 -10.38
N ALA A 122 6.37 -9.75 -9.70
CA ALA A 122 5.81 -9.12 -8.51
C ALA A 122 5.32 -10.17 -7.51
N MET A 123 5.20 -9.76 -6.24
CA MET A 123 4.61 -10.57 -5.16
C MET A 123 3.59 -9.75 -4.39
N ILE A 124 2.55 -10.42 -3.90
CA ILE A 124 1.52 -9.87 -3.03
C ILE A 124 1.49 -10.69 -1.75
N PHE A 125 1.92 -10.10 -0.65
CA PHE A 125 1.82 -10.68 0.68
C PHE A 125 0.58 -10.11 1.38
N PHE A 126 -0.08 -10.93 2.19
CA PHE A 126 -1.28 -10.53 2.92
C PHE A 126 -1.33 -11.23 4.28
N ARG A 127 -1.93 -10.55 5.26
CA ARG A 127 -2.17 -11.11 6.59
C ARG A 127 -3.22 -12.23 6.53
N LYS A 128 -3.04 -13.24 7.39
CA LYS A 128 -3.95 -14.38 7.62
C LYS A 128 -4.20 -14.53 9.12
N GLY A 129 -5.24 -15.28 9.49
CA GLY A 129 -5.58 -15.56 10.89
C GLY A 129 -6.43 -14.47 11.53
N VAL A 130 -6.35 -14.34 12.85
CA VAL A 130 -7.17 -13.40 13.63
C VAL A 130 -6.65 -11.97 13.45
N LYS A 131 -7.52 -11.06 13.04
CA LYS A 131 -7.26 -9.62 12.96
C LYS A 131 -7.48 -8.93 14.29
N GLU A 132 -8.64 -9.16 14.90
CA GLU A 132 -9.02 -8.58 16.18
C GLU A 132 -10.05 -9.45 16.88
N ILE A 133 -10.21 -9.25 18.19
CA ILE A 133 -11.38 -9.72 18.93
C ILE A 133 -12.33 -8.53 19.03
N ASN A 134 -13.54 -8.68 18.48
CA ASN A 134 -14.51 -7.59 18.51
C ASN A 134 -15.08 -7.37 19.91
N LYS A 135 -15.89 -6.31 20.07
CA LYS A 135 -16.51 -5.96 21.36
C LYS A 135 -17.41 -7.04 21.94
N GLN A 136 -17.84 -8.01 21.12
CA GLN A 136 -18.66 -9.15 21.52
C GLN A 136 -17.82 -10.39 21.88
N GLY A 137 -16.49 -10.26 21.96
CA GLY A 137 -15.60 -11.36 22.29
C GLY A 137 -15.41 -12.38 21.16
N ARG A 138 -15.81 -12.04 19.92
CA ARG A 138 -15.66 -12.93 18.77
C ARG A 138 -14.43 -12.57 17.96
N GLU A 139 -13.72 -13.60 17.50
CA GLU A 139 -12.62 -13.43 16.57
C GLU A 139 -13.14 -12.89 15.22
N VAL A 140 -12.47 -11.87 14.73
CA VAL A 140 -12.63 -11.34 13.37
C VAL A 140 -11.39 -11.78 12.61
N LEU A 141 -11.57 -12.62 11.59
CA LEU A 141 -10.47 -13.11 10.77
C LEU A 141 -10.12 -12.11 9.67
N TYR A 142 -8.86 -12.12 9.25
CA TYR A 142 -8.46 -11.51 7.99
C TYR A 142 -9.13 -12.24 6.82
N ASP A 143 -9.59 -11.47 5.84
CA ASP A 143 -10.31 -11.95 4.65
C ASP A 143 -9.62 -11.40 3.39
N TYR A 144 -8.34 -11.70 3.26
CA TYR A 144 -7.49 -11.23 2.17
C TYR A 144 -7.06 -12.34 1.22
N GLU A 145 -6.77 -13.53 1.74
CA GLU A 145 -6.20 -14.64 0.98
C GLU A 145 -7.04 -15.01 -0.25
N ASP A 146 -8.29 -15.40 -0.02
CA ASP A 146 -9.18 -15.83 -1.10
C ASP A 146 -9.46 -14.69 -2.08
N LYS A 147 -9.72 -13.48 -1.56
CA LYS A 147 -10.01 -12.30 -2.39
C LYS A 147 -8.84 -11.93 -3.30
N ILE A 148 -7.62 -11.93 -2.78
CA ILE A 148 -6.42 -11.57 -3.55
C ILE A 148 -6.11 -12.67 -4.56
N ASN A 149 -6.11 -13.95 -4.14
CA ASN A 149 -5.84 -15.07 -5.03
C ASN A 149 -6.86 -15.12 -6.18
N GLN A 150 -8.16 -14.98 -5.89
CA GLN A 150 -9.23 -14.99 -6.89
C GLN A 150 -9.18 -13.76 -7.82
N ALA A 151 -8.79 -12.59 -7.31
CA ALA A 151 -8.58 -11.40 -8.14
C ALA A 151 -7.41 -11.59 -9.12
N VAL A 152 -6.33 -12.26 -8.71
CA VAL A 152 -5.21 -12.61 -9.60
C VAL A 152 -5.66 -13.63 -10.64
N PHE A 153 -6.23 -14.76 -10.21
CA PHE A 153 -6.78 -15.78 -11.08
C PHE A 153 -8.04 -16.37 -10.45
N PRO A 154 -9.19 -16.41 -11.16
CA PRO A 154 -9.35 -16.13 -12.60
C PRO A 154 -9.67 -14.66 -12.94
N GLY A 155 -9.56 -13.73 -11.99
CA GLY A 155 -10.04 -12.36 -12.17
C GLY A 155 -9.33 -11.56 -13.26
N LEU A 156 -8.00 -11.42 -13.17
CA LEU A 156 -7.23 -10.49 -14.01
C LEU A 156 -6.11 -11.14 -14.84
N GLN A 157 -5.65 -12.33 -14.46
CA GLN A 157 -4.63 -13.09 -15.20
C GLN A 157 -5.17 -14.47 -15.63
N GLY A 158 -4.50 -15.06 -16.63
CA GLY A 158 -4.71 -16.44 -17.08
C GLY A 158 -3.62 -17.38 -16.56
N GLY A 159 -2.91 -18.06 -17.46
CA GLY A 159 -1.83 -18.99 -17.09
C GLY A 159 -0.62 -18.27 -16.45
N PRO A 160 0.01 -18.86 -15.42
CA PRO A 160 1.19 -18.28 -14.77
C PRO A 160 2.44 -18.33 -15.66
N HIS A 161 3.35 -17.38 -15.48
CA HIS A 161 4.66 -17.37 -16.13
C HIS A 161 5.68 -18.14 -15.28
N ASN A 162 5.90 -19.41 -15.59
CA ASN A 162 6.70 -20.32 -14.75
C ASN A 162 8.24 -20.23 -14.91
N HIS A 163 8.75 -19.47 -15.90
CA HIS A 163 10.18 -19.37 -16.24
C HIS A 163 10.79 -18.07 -15.70
#